data_AF-A0A7Y2B2J8-F1
#
_entry.id   AF-A0A7Y2B2J8-F1
#
_cell.length_a   1.000
_cell.length_b   1.000
_cell.length_c   1.000
_cell.angle_alpha   90.00
_cell.angle_beta   90.00
_cell.angle_gamma   90.00
#
_symmetry.space_group_name_H-M   'P 1'
#
loop_
_entity.id
_entity.type
_entity.pdbx_description
1 polymer ?
#
loop_
_entity_poly.entity_id
_entity_poly.type
_entity_poly.pdbx_seq_one_letter_code
_entity_poly.pdbx_strand_id
1 'polypeptide(L)'
;ATDWAYSATWAGPAVVDHPIYTPVHRYARNIIVSLDHWMSGWVDWNIVLDRNGGPNHVGNFCGAPIMIDTEKRDVYYTPIYHVLKQFSRTIRPGDRAVQTKRDLGGRGPDDLHACATLNADGLLSVQLLNTTKEDIALALQIGDRYAEITIPANAVQTVRVPVGAR
;
A
#
# COMPACT_ATOMS: atom_id res chain seq x y z
N ALA A 1 6.63 -9.55 4.47
CA ALA A 1 5.72 -9.79 3.33
C ALA A 1 6.56 -10.26 2.16
N THR A 2 6.69 -11.58 2.01
CA THR A 2 7.21 -12.21 0.80
C THR A 2 6.07 -12.27 -0.22
N ASP A 3 6.32 -11.80 -1.44
CA ASP A 3 5.33 -11.86 -2.52
C ASP A 3 5.28 -13.26 -3.14
N TRP A 4 4.21 -13.59 -3.85
CA TRP A 4 4.03 -14.86 -4.56
C TRP A 4 5.16 -15.17 -5.54
N ALA A 5 5.85 -14.15 -6.06
CA ALA A 5 7.05 -14.30 -6.88
C ALA A 5 8.16 -15.14 -6.21
N TYR A 6 8.18 -15.25 -4.87
CA TYR A 6 9.10 -16.12 -4.13
C TYR A 6 8.75 -17.61 -4.22
N SER A 7 7.48 -17.93 -4.46
CA SER A 7 6.97 -19.30 -4.64
C SER A 7 6.67 -19.64 -6.10
N ALA A 8 6.78 -18.66 -7.00
CA ALA A 8 6.54 -18.81 -8.43
C ALA A 8 7.62 -19.70 -9.06
N THR A 9 7.18 -20.74 -9.77
CA THR A 9 8.08 -21.71 -10.44
C THR A 9 8.20 -21.47 -11.95
N TRP A 10 7.56 -20.43 -12.50
CA TRP A 10 7.65 -20.12 -13.93
C TRP A 10 8.94 -19.37 -14.26
N ALA A 11 9.39 -19.47 -15.51
CA ALA A 11 10.62 -18.82 -15.96
C ALA A 11 10.51 -17.28 -15.85
N GLY A 12 11.50 -16.62 -15.24
CA GLY A 12 11.60 -15.16 -15.21
C GLY A 12 11.99 -14.50 -13.87
N PRO A 13 11.46 -14.90 -12.70
CA PRO A 13 11.78 -14.21 -11.45
C PRO A 13 13.10 -14.74 -10.89
N ALA A 14 14.19 -13.99 -11.06
CA ALA A 14 15.37 -14.20 -10.24
C ALA A 14 15.06 -13.62 -8.85
N VAL A 15 14.99 -14.47 -7.82
CA VAL A 15 14.63 -14.06 -6.44
C VAL A 15 15.48 -12.89 -5.93
N VAL A 16 16.74 -12.79 -6.39
CA VAL A 16 17.65 -11.67 -6.11
C VAL A 16 17.12 -10.30 -6.57
N ASP A 17 16.34 -10.27 -7.66
CA ASP A 17 15.76 -9.05 -8.23
C ASP A 17 14.42 -8.67 -7.56
N HIS A 18 13.92 -9.50 -6.65
CA HIS A 18 12.65 -9.31 -5.98
C HIS A 18 12.79 -9.36 -4.46
N PRO A 19 13.46 -8.40 -3.79
CA PRO A 19 13.66 -8.43 -2.34
C PRO A 19 12.34 -8.49 -1.55
N ILE A 20 12.42 -9.01 -0.32
CA ILE A 20 11.27 -9.15 0.57
C ILE A 20 10.70 -7.74 0.80
N TYR A 21 9.37 -7.61 0.83
CA TYR A 21 8.62 -6.36 0.91
C TYR A 21 8.61 -5.45 -0.32
N THR A 22 9.51 -5.62 -1.30
CA THR A 22 9.58 -4.72 -2.46
C THR A 22 8.23 -4.53 -3.18
N PRO A 23 7.42 -5.57 -3.43
CA PRO A 23 6.12 -5.39 -4.08
C PRO A 23 5.14 -4.57 -3.23
N VAL A 24 5.08 -4.85 -1.91
CA VAL A 24 4.25 -4.08 -0.96
C VAL A 24 4.66 -2.62 -0.93
N HIS A 25 5.96 -2.35 -0.81
CA HIS A 25 6.49 -0.98 -0.82
C HIS A 25 6.15 -0.28 -2.12
N ARG A 26 6.31 -0.95 -3.27
CA ARG A 26 6.02 -0.39 -4.60
C ARG A 26 4.56 0.04 -4.73
N TYR A 27 3.61 -0.83 -4.38
CA TYR A 27 2.18 -0.53 -4.47
C TYR A 27 1.78 0.58 -3.50
N ALA A 28 2.13 0.44 -2.22
CA ALA A 28 1.74 1.40 -1.21
C ALA A 28 2.36 2.79 -1.47
N ARG A 29 3.65 2.84 -1.82
CA ARG A 29 4.32 4.10 -2.17
C ARG A 29 3.67 4.74 -3.38
N ASN A 30 3.41 3.97 -4.44
CA ASN A 30 2.83 4.53 -5.66
C ASN A 30 1.45 5.13 -5.39
N ILE A 31 0.57 4.42 -4.68
CA ILE A 31 -0.76 4.94 -4.30
C ILE A 31 -0.63 6.21 -3.45
N ILE A 32 0.19 6.17 -2.40
CA ILE A 32 0.36 7.29 -1.46
C ILE A 32 0.89 8.54 -2.20
N VAL A 33 1.99 8.38 -2.93
CA VAL A 33 2.63 9.49 -3.66
C VAL A 33 1.72 10.02 -4.74
N SER A 34 1.02 9.17 -5.49
CA SER A 34 0.12 9.63 -6.54
C SER A 34 -1.08 10.41 -5.97
N LEU A 35 -1.67 9.96 -4.87
CA LEU A 35 -2.74 10.71 -4.19
C LEU A 35 -2.24 12.06 -3.66
N ASP A 36 -1.02 12.11 -3.13
CA ASP A 36 -0.35 13.35 -2.71
C ASP A 36 0.08 14.25 -3.89
N HIS A 37 -0.07 13.77 -5.13
CA HIS A 37 0.21 14.47 -6.38
C HIS A 37 -1.00 14.47 -7.34
N TRP A 38 -2.19 14.73 -6.80
CA TRP A 38 -3.43 15.02 -7.56
C TRP A 38 -4.07 13.85 -8.31
N MET A 39 -3.61 12.61 -8.11
CA MET A 39 -4.33 11.45 -8.65
C MET A 39 -5.71 11.33 -7.99
N SER A 40 -6.73 11.05 -8.78
CA SER A 40 -8.12 10.90 -8.33
C SER A 40 -8.58 9.44 -8.19
N GLY A 41 -7.78 8.48 -8.64
CA GLY A 41 -8.07 7.05 -8.55
C GLY A 41 -6.90 6.20 -9.00
N TRP A 42 -6.84 4.97 -8.48
CA TRP A 42 -5.80 3.99 -8.76
C TRP A 42 -6.44 2.64 -9.04
N VAL A 43 -6.01 1.96 -10.10
CA VAL A 43 -6.61 0.71 -10.57
C VAL A 43 -5.50 -0.31 -10.78
N ASP A 44 -5.65 -1.48 -10.17
CA ASP A 44 -4.73 -2.59 -10.41
C ASP A 44 -5.01 -3.27 -11.76
N TRP A 45 -4.06 -4.08 -12.23
CA TRP A 45 -4.15 -4.74 -13.52
C TRP A 45 -5.06 -5.98 -13.49
N ASN A 46 -4.51 -7.14 -13.15
CA ASN A 46 -5.29 -8.36 -13.01
C ASN A 46 -5.74 -8.53 -11.57
N ILE A 47 -7.05 -8.69 -11.36
CA ILE A 47 -7.61 -8.91 -10.01
C ILE A 47 -7.24 -10.31 -9.49
N VAL A 48 -7.31 -11.31 -10.38
CA VAL A 48 -7.05 -12.72 -10.10
C VAL A 48 -6.22 -13.32 -11.23
N LEU A 49 -5.19 -14.10 -10.90
CA LEU A 49 -4.46 -14.95 -11.85
C LEU A 49 -4.29 -16.34 -11.27
N ASP A 50 -4.02 -17.33 -12.14
CA ASP A 50 -3.71 -18.68 -11.68
C ASP A 50 -2.35 -18.76 -10.98
N ARG A 51 -2.05 -19.93 -10.42
CA ARG A 51 -0.80 -20.20 -9.70
C ARG A 51 0.45 -20.00 -10.55
N ASN A 52 0.34 -19.84 -11.87
CA ASN A 52 1.43 -19.60 -12.81
C ASN A 52 1.49 -18.14 -13.30
N GLY A 53 0.61 -17.27 -12.81
CA GLY A 53 0.53 -15.87 -13.25
C GLY A 53 -0.15 -15.66 -14.60
N GLY A 54 -1.00 -16.60 -15.03
CA GLY A 54 -1.73 -16.58 -16.28
C GLY A 54 -3.24 -16.81 -16.13
N PRO A 55 -3.95 -17.18 -17.22
CA PRO A 55 -3.41 -17.46 -18.56
C PRO A 55 -2.97 -16.18 -19.29
N ASN A 56 -1.94 -16.29 -20.13
CA ASN A 56 -1.51 -15.22 -21.04
C ASN A 56 -1.13 -15.81 -22.40
N HIS A 57 -1.76 -15.33 -23.48
CA HIS A 57 -1.62 -15.88 -24.82
C HIS A 57 -0.22 -15.74 -25.45
N VAL A 58 0.63 -14.87 -24.92
CA VAL A 58 2.03 -14.65 -25.37
C VAL A 58 3.05 -15.01 -24.28
N GLY A 59 2.63 -15.67 -23.20
CA GLY A 59 3.52 -16.10 -22.11
C GLY A 59 4.04 -14.97 -21.23
N ASN A 60 3.42 -13.78 -21.25
CA ASN A 60 3.78 -12.67 -20.38
C ASN A 60 3.08 -12.77 -19.02
N PHE A 61 3.60 -13.63 -18.13
CA PHE A 61 3.00 -13.91 -16.83
C PHE A 61 3.30 -12.82 -15.78
N CYS A 62 2.39 -12.64 -14.84
CA CYS A 62 2.47 -11.59 -13.82
C CYS A 62 1.94 -12.09 -12.46
N GLY A 63 2.24 -11.35 -11.39
CA GLY A 63 1.52 -11.48 -10.13
C GLY A 63 0.19 -10.72 -10.15
N ALA A 64 -0.74 -11.12 -9.28
CA ALA A 64 -2.00 -10.44 -9.01
C ALA A 64 -2.23 -10.35 -7.49
N PRO A 65 -3.16 -9.50 -7.00
CA PRO A 65 -3.55 -9.46 -5.60
C PRO A 65 -4.11 -10.81 -5.12
N ILE A 66 -4.78 -11.54 -5.99
CA ILE A 66 -5.35 -12.85 -5.69
C ILE A 66 -4.74 -13.86 -6.66
N MET A 67 -4.13 -14.90 -6.13
CA MET A 67 -3.59 -16.01 -6.90
C MET A 67 -4.42 -17.26 -6.61
N ILE A 68 -4.78 -18.05 -7.61
CA ILE A 68 -5.61 -19.26 -7.43
C ILE A 68 -4.91 -20.51 -7.94
N ASP A 69 -5.03 -21.62 -7.19
CA ASP A 69 -4.69 -22.95 -7.69
C ASP A 69 -6.00 -23.67 -8.05
N THR A 70 -6.25 -23.83 -9.35
CA THR A 70 -7.50 -24.42 -9.86
C THR A 70 -7.55 -25.94 -9.67
N GLU A 71 -6.41 -26.62 -9.59
CA GLU A 71 -6.32 -28.06 -9.35
C GLU A 71 -6.62 -28.36 -7.88
N LYS A 72 -6.01 -27.61 -6.97
CA LYS A 72 -6.20 -27.76 -5.52
C LYS A 72 -7.45 -27.07 -4.99
N ARG A 73 -8.03 -26.15 -5.79
CA ARG A 73 -9.14 -25.26 -5.42
C ARG A 73 -8.79 -24.31 -4.26
N ASP A 74 -7.54 -23.85 -4.26
CA ASP A 74 -7.02 -22.94 -3.23
C ASP A 74 -7.02 -21.49 -3.72
N VAL A 75 -7.29 -20.57 -2.80
CA VAL A 75 -7.22 -19.12 -3.04
C VAL A 75 -6.17 -18.52 -2.12
N TYR A 76 -5.19 -17.85 -2.71
CA TYR A 76 -4.14 -17.13 -2.00
C TYR A 76 -4.33 -15.62 -2.16
N TYR A 77 -4.56 -14.94 -1.04
CA TYR A 77 -4.56 -13.48 -0.97
C TYR A 77 -3.13 -13.00 -0.73
N THR A 78 -2.53 -12.36 -1.73
CA THR A 78 -1.15 -11.89 -1.63
C THR A 78 -1.06 -10.69 -0.67
N PRO A 79 0.14 -10.34 -0.19
CA PRO A 79 0.31 -9.09 0.56
C PRO A 79 -0.21 -7.85 -0.18
N ILE A 80 -0.18 -7.85 -1.52
CA ILE A 80 -0.74 -6.76 -2.34
C ILE A 80 -2.25 -6.63 -2.15
N TYR A 81 -2.99 -7.74 -2.06
CA TYR A 81 -4.41 -7.68 -1.74
C TYR A 81 -4.68 -6.96 -0.42
N HIS A 82 -3.86 -7.22 0.61
CA HIS A 82 -4.03 -6.56 1.90
C HIS A 82 -3.75 -5.06 1.83
N VAL A 83 -2.73 -4.65 1.07
CA VAL A 83 -2.42 -3.24 0.79
C VAL A 83 -3.60 -2.56 0.08
N LEU A 84 -4.07 -3.11 -1.03
CA LEU A 84 -5.19 -2.56 -1.80
C LEU A 84 -6.48 -2.52 -1.00
N LYS A 85 -6.76 -3.56 -0.21
CA LYS A 85 -7.90 -3.63 0.71
C LYS A 85 -7.83 -2.54 1.79
N GLN A 86 -6.65 -2.27 2.33
CA GLN A 86 -6.49 -1.23 3.35
C GLN A 86 -6.79 0.16 2.78
N PHE A 87 -6.25 0.50 1.62
CA PHE A 87 -6.53 1.78 0.96
C PHE A 87 -8.00 1.89 0.52
N SER A 88 -8.52 0.95 -0.25
CA SER A 88 -9.89 1.01 -0.80
C SER A 88 -11.02 0.97 0.24
N ARG A 89 -10.75 0.49 1.46
CA ARG A 89 -11.70 0.53 2.59
C ARG A 89 -11.67 1.84 3.35
N THR A 90 -10.56 2.59 3.29
CA THR A 90 -10.34 3.80 4.09
C THR A 90 -10.36 5.08 3.26
N ILE A 91 -10.30 4.94 1.94
CA ILE A 91 -10.45 5.99 0.95
C ILE A 91 -11.62 5.59 0.05
N ARG A 92 -12.72 6.35 0.09
CA ARG A 92 -13.95 6.08 -0.63
C ARG A 92 -14.17 7.12 -1.74
N PRO A 93 -14.94 6.79 -2.78
CA PRO A 93 -15.34 7.78 -3.78
C PRO A 93 -15.97 9.01 -3.13
N GLY A 94 -15.49 10.20 -3.49
CA GLY A 94 -15.94 11.47 -2.90
C GLY A 94 -15.06 12.00 -1.77
N ASP A 95 -14.17 11.17 -1.20
CA ASP A 95 -13.17 11.64 -0.25
C ASP A 95 -12.22 12.62 -0.94
N ARG A 96 -11.76 13.62 -0.19
CA ARG A 96 -10.88 14.68 -0.70
C ARG A 96 -9.47 14.46 -0.17
N ALA A 97 -8.48 14.38 -1.05
CA ALA A 97 -7.09 14.48 -0.63
C ALA A 97 -6.86 15.84 0.04
N VAL A 98 -6.16 15.84 1.17
CA VAL A 98 -5.80 17.05 1.90
C VAL A 98 -4.28 17.21 1.93
N GLN A 99 -3.82 18.45 2.04
CA GLN A 99 -2.39 18.75 2.06
C GLN A 99 -1.69 17.94 3.16
N THR A 100 -0.70 17.17 2.76
CA THR A 100 0.14 16.40 3.68
C THR A 100 1.56 16.92 3.56
N LYS A 101 2.23 17.13 4.70
CA LYS A 101 3.64 17.51 4.76
C LYS A 101 4.35 16.50 5.65
N ARG A 102 5.54 16.12 5.24
CA ARG A 102 6.42 15.23 6.00
C ARG A 102 7.67 15.99 6.37
N ASP A 103 8.00 16.00 7.66
CA ASP A 103 9.35 16.29 8.11
C ASP A 103 10.05 14.96 8.35
N LEU A 104 11.15 14.73 7.64
CA LEU A 104 11.90 13.49 7.72
C LEU A 104 12.95 13.51 8.83
N GLY A 105 13.25 14.65 9.46
CA GLY A 105 14.18 14.72 10.59
C GLY A 105 15.56 14.11 10.31
N GLY A 106 16.03 14.19 9.07
CA GLY A 106 17.29 13.58 8.61
C GLY A 106 17.18 12.16 8.03
N ARG A 107 15.98 11.56 8.01
CA ARG A 107 15.72 10.28 7.33
C ARG A 107 15.84 10.39 5.81
N GLY A 108 16.04 9.25 5.17
CA GLY A 108 16.06 9.14 3.72
C GLY A 108 14.72 9.51 3.09
N PRO A 109 14.72 10.02 1.84
CA PRO A 109 13.51 10.46 1.15
C PRO A 109 12.49 9.34 0.87
N ASP A 110 12.93 8.08 0.95
CA ASP A 110 12.09 6.90 0.72
C ASP A 110 11.68 6.18 2.01
N ASP A 111 12.14 6.63 3.18
CA ASP A 111 11.99 5.92 4.46
C ASP A 111 10.55 5.93 4.98
N LEU A 112 9.84 7.05 4.80
CA LEU A 112 8.48 7.25 5.27
C LEU A 112 7.66 7.95 4.20
N HIS A 113 6.57 7.37 3.72
CA HIS A 113 5.59 8.03 2.85
C HIS A 113 4.28 8.29 3.58
N ALA A 114 3.60 9.38 3.24
CA ALA A 114 2.33 9.74 3.84
C ALA A 114 1.43 10.49 2.87
N CYS A 115 0.13 10.27 2.96
CA CYS A 115 -0.92 11.11 2.39
C CYS A 115 -2.14 11.08 3.32
N ALA A 116 -3.08 12.00 3.12
CA ALA A 116 -4.29 12.03 3.91
C ALA A 116 -5.51 12.38 3.07
N THR A 117 -6.66 11.82 3.46
CA THR A 117 -7.95 12.03 2.81
C THR A 117 -9.01 12.35 3.86
N LEU A 118 -9.96 13.20 3.50
CA LEU A 118 -11.08 13.62 4.36
C LEU A 118 -12.39 13.22 3.68
N ASN A 119 -13.21 12.44 4.39
CA ASN A 119 -14.54 12.08 3.91
C ASN A 119 -15.59 13.16 4.22
N ALA A 120 -16.81 12.98 3.71
CA ALA A 120 -17.93 13.92 3.92
C ALA A 120 -18.39 14.04 5.38
N ASP A 121 -18.11 13.03 6.22
CA ASP A 121 -18.50 12.98 7.63
C ASP A 121 -17.46 13.61 8.57
N GLY A 122 -16.37 14.19 8.02
CA GLY A 122 -15.30 14.76 8.83
C GLY A 122 -14.34 13.71 9.42
N LEU A 123 -14.27 12.50 8.85
CA LEU A 123 -13.26 11.51 9.21
C LEU A 123 -12.01 11.70 8.35
N LEU A 124 -10.91 12.08 8.99
CA LEU A 124 -9.60 12.14 8.34
C LEU A 124 -8.94 10.76 8.40
N SER A 125 -8.54 10.24 7.25
CA SER A 125 -7.75 9.01 7.11
C SER A 125 -6.33 9.38 6.67
N VAL A 126 -5.35 9.14 7.52
CA VAL A 126 -3.92 9.34 7.23
C VAL A 126 -3.30 7.99 6.88
N GLN A 127 -2.77 7.87 5.67
CA GLN A 127 -2.07 6.70 5.17
C GLN A 127 -0.56 6.89 5.40
N LEU A 128 0.09 5.88 5.97
CA LEU A 128 1.52 5.89 6.27
C LEU A 128 2.17 4.61 5.71
N LEU A 129 3.37 4.74 5.17
CA LEU A 129 4.23 3.63 4.78
C LEU A 129 5.62 3.86 5.36
N ASN A 130 6.10 2.92 6.17
CA ASN A 130 7.49 2.83 6.60
C ASN A 130 8.20 1.76 5.77
N THR A 131 9.20 2.15 4.98
CA THR A 131 9.97 1.22 4.13
C THR A 131 11.25 0.72 4.82
N THR A 132 11.56 1.24 6.00
CA THR A 132 12.77 0.92 6.74
C THR A 132 12.64 -0.38 7.53
N LYS A 133 13.76 -0.88 8.02
CA LYS A 133 13.84 -2.09 8.87
C LYS A 133 13.66 -1.80 10.37
N GLU A 134 13.43 -0.54 10.72
CA GLU A 134 13.27 -0.08 12.10
C GLU A 134 11.91 0.59 12.26
N ASP A 135 11.46 0.67 13.50
CA ASP A 135 10.27 1.44 13.84
C ASP A 135 10.52 2.94 13.67
N ILE A 136 9.51 3.67 13.23
CA ILE A 136 9.57 5.13 13.10
C ILE A 136 8.57 5.75 14.07
N ALA A 137 9.09 6.45 15.07
CA ALA A 137 8.32 7.37 15.90
C ALA A 137 8.04 8.67 15.13
N LEU A 138 6.80 9.13 15.16
CA LEU A 138 6.28 10.28 14.42
C LEU A 138 5.47 11.17 15.37
N ALA A 139 5.59 12.49 15.19
CA ALA A 139 4.64 13.45 15.74
C ALA A 139 3.60 13.78 14.66
N LEU A 140 2.40 13.21 14.78
CA LEU A 140 1.29 13.51 13.89
C LEU A 140 0.61 14.81 14.32
N GLN A 141 0.62 15.82 13.45
CA GLN A 141 -0.05 17.09 13.66
C GLN A 141 -1.27 17.22 12.74
N ILE A 142 -2.43 17.57 13.30
CA ILE A 142 -3.67 17.88 12.57
C ILE A 142 -4.21 19.21 13.11
N GLY A 143 -3.87 20.31 12.42
CA GLY A 143 -4.16 21.66 12.92
C GLY A 143 -3.38 21.96 14.20
N ASP A 144 -4.11 22.21 15.29
CA ASP A 144 -3.60 22.47 16.64
C ASP A 144 -3.50 21.20 17.51
N ARG A 145 -3.91 20.03 16.99
CA ARG A 145 -3.84 18.75 17.68
C ARG A 145 -2.57 17.99 17.32
N TYR A 146 -1.99 17.35 18.32
CA TYR A 146 -0.74 16.58 18.21
C TYR A 146 -0.93 15.20 18.82
N ALA A 147 -0.32 14.18 18.22
CA ALA A 147 -0.24 12.84 18.77
C ALA A 147 1.10 12.20 18.40
N GLU A 148 1.72 11.53 19.35
CA GLU A 148 2.87 10.68 19.08
C GLU A 148 2.36 9.31 18.64
N ILE A 149 2.87 8.82 17.50
CA ILE A 149 2.56 7.49 16.98
C ILE A 149 3.85 6.81 16.55
N THR A 150 3.90 5.49 16.67
CA THR A 150 4.99 4.67 16.14
C THR A 150 4.44 3.80 15.02
N ILE A 151 5.06 3.84 13.86
CA ILE A 151 4.80 2.90 12.77
C ILE A 151 5.89 1.83 12.74
N PRO A 152 5.54 0.53 12.77
CA PRO A 152 6.53 -0.54 12.75
C PRO A 152 7.37 -0.56 11.46
N ALA A 153 8.51 -1.24 11.50
CA ALA A 153 9.33 -1.55 10.32
C ALA A 153 8.51 -2.21 9.18
N ASN A 154 8.80 -1.85 7.92
CA ASN A 154 8.18 -2.41 6.71
C ASN A 154 6.62 -2.49 6.78
N ALA A 155 5.98 -1.47 7.31
CA ALA A 155 4.54 -1.46 7.58
C ALA A 155 3.77 -0.41 6.78
N VAL A 156 2.53 -0.75 6.45
CA VAL A 156 1.50 0.20 5.97
C VAL A 156 0.48 0.38 7.09
N GLN A 157 0.26 1.60 7.53
CA GLN A 157 -0.65 1.92 8.62
C GLN A 157 -1.64 3.01 8.20
N THR A 158 -2.89 2.87 8.65
CA THR A 158 -3.90 3.91 8.46
C THR A 158 -4.37 4.40 9.81
N VAL A 159 -4.15 5.68 10.10
CA VAL A 159 -4.65 6.35 11.30
C VAL A 159 -5.92 7.10 10.92
N ARG A 160 -7.00 6.90 11.68
CA ARG A 160 -8.29 7.57 11.43
C ARG A 160 -8.67 8.45 12.60
N VAL A 161 -8.90 9.73 12.33
CA VAL A 161 -9.14 10.75 13.34
C VAL A 161 -10.40 11.52 12.96
N PRO A 162 -11.43 11.58 13.83
CA PRO A 162 -12.52 12.51 13.66
C PRO A 162 -12.00 13.95 13.75
N VAL A 163 -12.22 14.72 12.69
CA VAL A 163 -11.99 16.15 12.65
C VAL A 163 -13.39 16.75 12.55
N GLY A 164 -13.96 17.11 13.71
CA GLY A 164 -15.39 17.45 13.82
C GLY A 164 -15.85 18.38 12.70
N ALA A 165 -17.08 18.15 12.21
CA ALA A 165 -17.71 19.06 11.27
C ALA A 165 -17.70 20.47 11.86
N ARG A 166 -17.29 21.46 11.05
CA ARG A 166 -17.53 22.86 11.39
C ARG A 166 -19.03 23.12 11.50
#